data_AF-A0AAD1FR89-F1
#
_entry.id   AF-A0AAD1FR89-F1
#
_cell.length_a   1.000
_cell.length_b   1.000
_cell.length_c   1.000
_cell.angle_alpha   90.00
_cell.angle_beta   90.00
_cell.angle_gamma   90.00
#
_symmetry.space_group_name_H-M   'P 1'
#
loop_
_entity.id
_entity.type
_entity.pdbx_description
1 polymer ?
#
loop_
_entity_poly.entity_id
_entity_poly.type
_entity_poly.pdbx_seq_one_letter_code
_entity_poly.pdbx_strand_id
1 'polypeptide(L)'
;MKTNFKDILKGKFLVKKDAYRSWNFIVFITILSLISITSSHMMDRKIRKITNISEEIKELQSEYADIHSKFLKMKLSSVLNKLVNINGLKYLEEPPYELILVDKKEMDPKRK
;
A
#
# COMPACT_ATOMS: atom_id res chain seq x y z
N MET A 1 -56.39 -7.57 20.80
CA MET A 1 -55.57 -7.06 19.67
C MET A 1 -54.48 -8.07 19.33
N LYS A 2 -54.83 -9.19 18.68
CA LYS A 2 -53.90 -10.31 18.42
C LYS A 2 -54.38 -11.08 17.18
N THR A 3 -53.83 -10.84 15.99
CA THR A 3 -53.92 -11.80 14.85
C THR A 3 -53.10 -11.44 13.60
N ASN A 4 -52.54 -10.23 13.45
CA ASN A 4 -51.91 -9.83 12.18
C ASN A 4 -50.73 -10.72 11.71
N PHE A 5 -49.88 -11.21 12.61
CA PHE A 5 -48.73 -12.04 12.23
C PHE A 5 -49.13 -13.46 11.75
N LYS A 6 -50.16 -14.06 12.36
CA LYS A 6 -50.68 -15.37 11.94
C LYS A 6 -51.30 -15.31 10.55
N ASP A 7 -51.92 -14.20 10.18
CA ASP A 7 -52.51 -14.01 8.85
C ASP A 7 -51.44 -13.79 7.76
N ILE A 8 -50.29 -13.18 8.09
CA ILE A 8 -49.12 -13.06 7.21
C ILE A 8 -48.48 -14.44 7.01
N LEU A 9 -48.25 -15.19 8.09
CA LEU A 9 -47.65 -16.53 8.02
C LEU A 9 -48.53 -17.54 7.27
N LYS A 10 -49.86 -17.42 7.38
CA LYS A 10 -50.84 -18.21 6.62
C LYS A 10 -50.99 -17.76 5.16
N GLY A 11 -50.22 -16.77 4.69
CA GLY A 11 -50.24 -16.34 3.30
C GLY A 11 -51.56 -15.67 2.89
N LYS A 12 -52.34 -15.13 3.83
CA LYS A 12 -53.63 -14.48 3.52
C LYS A 12 -53.45 -13.23 2.63
N PHE A 13 -52.24 -12.66 2.62
CA PHE A 13 -51.75 -11.62 1.72
C PHE A 13 -51.68 -12.06 0.23
N LEU A 14 -51.57 -13.37 -0.02
CA LEU A 14 -51.46 -13.97 -1.37
C LEU A 14 -52.79 -14.40 -1.97
N VAL A 15 -53.85 -14.51 -1.16
CA VAL A 15 -55.14 -15.12 -1.57
C VAL A 15 -56.30 -14.11 -1.56
N LYS A 16 -56.09 -12.90 -1.01
CA LYS A 16 -57.11 -11.83 -1.03
C LYS A 16 -57.25 -11.22 -2.44
N LYS A 17 -58.37 -10.54 -2.70
CA LYS A 17 -58.68 -9.89 -4.00
C LYS A 17 -57.57 -8.98 -4.56
N ASP A 18 -56.66 -8.47 -3.71
CA ASP A 18 -55.49 -7.65 -4.09
C ASP A 18 -54.16 -8.45 -4.24
N ALA A 19 -54.23 -9.78 -4.35
CA ALA A 19 -53.08 -10.69 -4.43
C ALA A 19 -52.08 -10.36 -5.55
N TYR A 20 -52.53 -9.70 -6.62
CA TYR A 20 -51.67 -9.31 -7.74
C TYR A 20 -50.52 -8.38 -7.31
N ARG A 21 -50.79 -7.43 -6.40
CA ARG A 21 -49.76 -6.52 -5.88
C ARG A 21 -48.76 -7.25 -4.98
N SER A 22 -49.24 -8.24 -4.24
CA SER A 22 -48.47 -9.10 -3.34
C SER A 22 -47.49 -10.01 -4.09
N TRP A 23 -47.91 -10.54 -5.24
CA TRP A 23 -47.10 -11.43 -6.08
C TRP A 23 -45.88 -10.71 -6.67
N ASN A 24 -46.06 -9.48 -7.15
CA ASN A 24 -44.96 -8.67 -7.67
C ASN A 24 -43.86 -8.42 -6.61
N PHE A 25 -44.24 -8.28 -5.34
CA PHE A 25 -43.28 -8.10 -4.25
C PHE A 25 -42.46 -9.37 -3.98
N ILE A 26 -43.06 -10.56 -4.08
CA ILE A 26 -42.34 -11.83 -3.91
C ILE A 26 -41.40 -12.09 -5.08
N VAL A 27 -41.84 -11.80 -6.31
CA VAL A 27 -40.98 -11.89 -7.49
C VAL A 27 -39.79 -10.93 -7.35
N PHE A 28 -40.04 -9.71 -6.86
CA PHE A 28 -38.98 -8.74 -6.58
C PHE A 28 -37.95 -9.26 -5.58
N ILE A 29 -38.38 -9.82 -4.43
CA ILE A 29 -37.46 -10.38 -3.43
C ILE A 29 -36.70 -11.59 -4.00
N THR A 30 -37.36 -12.44 -4.78
CA THR A 30 -36.73 -13.61 -5.40
C THR A 30 -35.62 -13.18 -6.36
N ILE A 31 -35.89 -12.21 -7.23
CA ILE A 31 -34.90 -11.64 -8.15
C ILE A 31 -33.76 -10.99 -7.37
N LEU A 32 -34.06 -10.23 -6.32
CA LEU A 32 -33.05 -9.59 -5.48
C LEU A 32 -32.15 -10.62 -4.79
N SER A 33 -32.72 -11.74 -4.34
CA SER A 33 -31.98 -12.86 -3.76
C SER A 33 -31.04 -13.51 -4.78
N LEU A 34 -31.51 -13.75 -6.01
CA LEU A 34 -30.68 -14.23 -7.12
C LEU A 34 -29.50 -13.29 -7.44
N ILE A 35 -29.75 -11.98 -7.49
CA ILE A 35 -28.70 -10.96 -7.69
C ILE A 35 -27.68 -10.99 -6.56
N SER A 36 -28.13 -11.15 -5.30
CA SER A 36 -27.25 -11.21 -4.14
C SER A 36 -26.33 -12.44 -4.15
N ILE A 37 -26.87 -13.62 -4.49
CA ILE A 37 -26.11 -14.87 -4.58
C ILE A 37 -25.02 -14.75 -5.66
N THR A 38 -25.40 -14.25 -6.84
CA THR A 38 -24.47 -14.10 -7.97
C THR A 38 -23.38 -13.06 -7.70
N SER A 39 -23.74 -11.93 -7.08
CA SER A 39 -22.79 -10.90 -6.66
C SER A 39 -21.76 -11.45 -5.66
N SER A 40 -22.20 -12.25 -4.69
CA SER A 40 -21.33 -12.86 -3.69
C SER A 40 -20.25 -13.74 -4.34
N HIS A 41 -20.63 -14.56 -5.32
CA HIS A 41 -19.66 -15.42 -6.01
C HIS A 41 -18.66 -14.62 -6.88
N MET A 42 -19.05 -13.45 -7.39
CA MET A 42 -18.14 -12.54 -8.08
C MET A 42 -17.16 -11.88 -7.11
N MET A 43 -17.62 -11.55 -5.89
CA MET A 43 -16.80 -10.99 -4.83
C MET A 43 -15.67 -11.94 -4.44
N ASP A 44 -15.95 -13.24 -4.30
CA ASP A 44 -14.94 -14.25 -3.94
C ASP A 44 -13.79 -14.33 -4.95
N ARG A 45 -14.10 -14.23 -6.25
CA ARG A 45 -13.08 -14.22 -7.30
C ARG A 45 -12.21 -12.97 -7.24
N LYS A 46 -12.80 -11.83 -6.91
CA LYS A 46 -12.08 -10.56 -6.76
C LYS A 46 -11.17 -10.59 -5.53
N ILE A 47 -11.66 -11.13 -4.41
CA ILE A 47 -10.89 -11.27 -3.17
C ILE A 47 -9.65 -12.13 -3.41
N ARG A 48 -9.78 -13.29 -4.08
CA ARG A 48 -8.59 -14.12 -4.40
C ARG A 48 -7.53 -13.37 -5.20
N LYS A 49 -7.94 -12.59 -6.21
CA LYS A 49 -6.99 -11.76 -6.98
C LYS A 49 -6.33 -10.69 -6.10
N ILE A 50 -7.09 -10.06 -5.22
CA ILE A 50 -6.57 -9.05 -4.29
C ILE A 50 -5.53 -9.68 -3.35
N THR A 51 -5.80 -10.87 -2.82
CA THR A 51 -4.86 -11.60 -1.96
C THR A 51 -3.55 -11.88 -2.68
N ASN A 52 -3.58 -12.41 -3.89
CA ASN A 52 -2.37 -12.70 -4.66
C ASN A 52 -1.52 -11.44 -4.90
N ILE A 53 -2.16 -10.34 -5.33
CA ILE A 53 -1.46 -9.07 -5.56
C ILE A 53 -0.90 -8.51 -4.24
N SER A 54 -1.63 -8.67 -3.14
CA SER A 54 -1.18 -8.21 -1.82
C SER A 54 0.02 -9.02 -1.30
N GLU A 55 0.09 -10.31 -1.62
CA GLU A 55 1.24 -11.16 -1.31
C GLU A 55 2.46 -10.69 -2.10
N GLU A 56 2.30 -10.42 -3.41
CA GLU A 56 3.38 -9.89 -4.26
C GLU A 56 3.92 -8.55 -3.72
N ILE A 57 3.04 -7.61 -3.34
CA ILE A 57 3.46 -6.35 -2.71
C ILE A 57 4.27 -6.60 -1.43
N LYS A 58 3.87 -7.58 -0.63
CA LYS A 58 4.54 -7.90 0.63
C LYS A 58 5.91 -8.53 0.38
N GLU A 59 6.03 -9.38 -0.64
CA GLU A 59 7.32 -9.94 -1.08
C GLU A 59 8.28 -8.83 -1.53
N LEU A 60 7.84 -7.92 -2.40
CA LEU A 60 8.68 -6.79 -2.85
C LEU A 60 9.09 -5.87 -1.69
N GLN A 61 8.19 -5.60 -0.74
CA GLN A 61 8.52 -4.80 0.44
C GLN A 61 9.56 -5.48 1.32
N SER A 62 9.49 -6.82 1.46
CA SER A 62 10.49 -7.59 2.19
C SER A 62 11.86 -7.50 1.50
N GLU A 63 11.90 -7.69 0.18
CA GLU A 63 13.13 -7.58 -0.61
C GLU A 63 13.75 -6.18 -0.51
N TYR A 64 12.92 -5.13 -0.62
CA TYR A 64 13.37 -3.76 -0.44
C TYR A 64 13.94 -3.51 0.95
N ALA A 65 13.27 -3.99 2.00
CA ALA A 65 13.73 -3.83 3.38
C ALA A 65 15.10 -4.51 3.60
N ASP A 66 15.31 -5.70 3.03
CA ASP A 66 16.58 -6.42 3.09
C ASP A 66 17.71 -5.67 2.38
N ILE A 67 17.47 -5.21 1.15
CA ILE A 67 18.44 -4.43 0.37
C ILE A 67 18.77 -3.11 1.10
N HIS A 68 17.75 -2.42 1.60
CA HIS A 68 17.92 -1.15 2.30
C HIS A 68 18.73 -1.35 3.60
N SER A 69 18.44 -2.39 4.37
CA SER A 69 19.19 -2.76 5.57
C SER A 69 20.65 -3.09 5.24
N LYS A 70 20.90 -3.83 4.15
CA LYS A 70 22.26 -4.13 3.68
C LYS A 70 23.01 -2.86 3.28
N PHE A 71 22.37 -1.95 2.56
CA PHE A 71 22.96 -0.67 2.17
C PHE A 71 23.29 0.21 3.39
N LEU A 72 22.39 0.30 4.36
CA LEU A 72 22.62 1.01 5.61
C LEU A 72 23.81 0.42 6.37
N LYS A 73 23.90 -0.90 6.48
CA LYS A 73 25.04 -1.58 7.10
C LYS A 73 26.37 -1.24 6.42
N MET A 74 26.38 -1.11 5.09
CA MET A 74 27.58 -0.69 4.34
C MET A 74 27.94 0.78 4.58
N LYS A 75 26.94 1.64 4.83
CA LYS A 75 27.14 3.06 5.15
C LYS A 75 27.60 3.33 6.58
N LEU A 76 27.55 2.35 7.50
CA LEU A 76 28.00 2.58 8.88
C LEU A 76 29.48 3.00 8.90
N SER A 77 29.77 4.11 9.59
CA SER A 77 31.13 4.62 9.77
C SER A 77 32.08 3.58 10.36
N SER A 78 31.58 2.67 11.20
CA SER A 78 32.37 1.55 11.75
C SER A 78 32.83 0.56 10.66
N VAL A 79 31.95 0.21 9.71
CA VAL A 79 32.27 -0.67 8.58
C VAL A 79 33.22 0.05 7.61
N LEU A 80 32.95 1.32 7.32
CA LEU A 80 33.84 2.16 6.51
C LEU A 80 35.23 2.28 7.13
N ASN A 81 35.34 2.59 8.42
CA ASN A 81 36.63 2.69 9.12
C ASN A 81 37.39 1.36 9.11
N LYS A 82 36.68 0.22 9.23
CA LYS A 82 37.30 -1.11 9.14
C LYS A 82 37.83 -1.39 7.73
N LEU A 83 37.06 -1.07 6.68
CA LEU A 83 37.48 -1.21 5.28
C LEU A 83 38.67 -0.29 4.94
N VAL A 84 38.60 0.97 5.39
CA VAL A 84 39.65 1.99 5.24
C VAL A 84 40.96 1.54 5.91
N ASN A 85 40.89 1.02 7.14
CA ASN A 85 42.05 0.46 7.85
C ASN A 85 42.66 -0.76 7.14
N ILE A 86 41.82 -1.67 6.60
CA ILE A 86 42.31 -2.83 5.84
C ILE A 86 43.01 -2.39 4.56
N ASN A 87 42.49 -1.36 3.90
CA ASN A 87 43.03 -0.84 2.63
C ASN A 87 44.22 0.13 2.83
N GLY A 88 44.71 0.31 4.06
CA GLY A 88 45.83 1.20 4.37
C GLY A 88 45.53 2.69 4.20
N LEU A 89 44.26 3.06 4.08
CA LEU A 89 43.81 4.43 3.95
C LEU A 89 43.70 5.06 5.35
N LYS A 90 44.25 6.25 5.56
CA LYS A 90 44.14 7.00 6.84
C LYS A 90 43.19 8.18 6.63
N TYR A 91 42.30 8.42 7.60
CA TYR A 91 41.49 9.65 7.61
C TYR A 91 42.43 10.86 7.72
N LEU A 92 42.20 11.90 6.93
CA LEU A 92 42.88 13.18 7.13
C LEU A 92 42.37 13.78 8.44
N GLU A 93 43.28 14.06 9.37
CA GLU A 93 42.99 14.73 10.64
C GLU A 93 42.67 16.22 10.43
N GLU A 94 43.12 16.79 9.30
CA GLU A 94 42.93 18.19 8.92
C GLU A 94 42.30 18.30 7.52
N PRO A 95 41.37 19.24 7.29
CA PRO A 95 40.75 19.43 5.98
C PRO A 95 41.79 19.85 4.93
N PRO A 96 41.67 19.39 3.67
CA PRO A 96 42.61 19.74 2.61
C PRO A 96 42.52 21.24 2.28
N TYR A 97 43.66 21.87 2.04
CA TYR A 97 43.74 23.27 1.63
C TYR A 97 43.36 23.43 0.16
N GLU A 98 42.58 24.47 -0.14
CA GLU A 98 42.30 24.90 -1.51
C GLU A 98 43.48 25.73 -2.04
N LEU A 99 44.11 25.26 -3.11
CA LEU A 99 45.15 26.02 -3.81
C LEU A 99 44.48 27.02 -4.74
N ILE A 100 44.32 28.27 -4.30
CA ILE A 100 43.90 29.37 -5.16
C ILE A 100 45.11 29.82 -5.97
N LEU A 101 45.11 29.54 -7.27
CA LEU A 101 46.10 30.06 -8.21
C LEU A 101 45.80 31.55 -8.45
N VAL A 102 46.45 32.43 -7.69
CA VAL A 102 46.46 33.86 -8.00
C VAL A 102 47.45 34.08 -9.13
N ASP A 103 46.92 34.37 -10.32
CA ASP A 103 47.75 34.78 -11.46
C ASP A 103 48.48 36.09 -11.09
N LYS A 104 49.80 36.12 -11.31
CA LYS A 104 50.73 37.13 -10.75
C LYS A 104 50.59 38.53 -11.40
N LYS A 105 49.44 38.84 -12.00
CA LYS A 105 49.21 40.07 -12.77
C LYS A 105 48.54 41.20 -12.01
N GLU A 106 48.15 41.01 -10.75
CA GLU A 106 47.62 42.09 -9.89
C GLU A 106 48.39 42.25 -8.58
N MET A 107 49.72 42.32 -8.66
CA MET A 107 50.51 43.06 -7.66
C MET A 107 51.19 44.23 -8.37
N ASP A 108 50.41 45.27 -8.67
CA ASP A 108 50.95 46.61 -8.90
C ASP A 108 51.37 47.19 -7.54
N PRO A 109 52.67 47.43 -7.30
CA PRO A 109 53.12 47.99 -6.05
C PRO A 109 53.09 49.51 -6.16
N LYS A 110 51.91 50.14 -6.09
CA LYS A 110 51.82 51.60 -5.86
C LYS A 110 50.47 52.05 -5.29
N ARG A 111 50.37 51.94 -3.97
CA ARG A 111 49.64 52.92 -3.15
C ARG A 111 50.39 53.20 -1.85
N LYS A 112 51.48 53.97 -1.97
CA LYS A 112 51.87 55.05 -1.06
C LYS A 112 52.47 56.16 -1.90
#